data_AF-A0A936PW03-F1
#
_entry.id   AF-A0A936PW03-F1
#
_cell.length_a   1.000
_cell.length_b   1.000
_cell.length_c   1.000
_cell.angle_alpha   90.00
_cell.angle_beta   90.00
_cell.angle_gamma   90.00
#
_symmetry.space_group_name_H-M   'P 1'
#
loop_
_entity.id
_entity.type
_entity.pdbx_description
1 polymer ?
#
loop_
_entity_poly.entity_id
_entity_poly.type
_entity_poly.pdbx_seq_one_letter_code
_entity_poly.pdbx_strand_id
1 'polypeptide(L)'
;MQQCADSALRVRAEWQRAQGLPVTMFATSGDPMPWSRWQAGERFTAAGNKLVWRGGGAKGDTDESWERYLAAAFTYAGTLSLQHYETTPATDPRPGDVLVVGGSPGHAVLILEVAKAPDGRVWLLIGEGYMPAQSFHVELGAHDGWWLWDPVDGLRLSHWHLPGSSLRRFKG
;
A
#
# COMPACT_ATOMS: atom_id res chain seq x y z
N MET A 1 -7.63 12.34 -3.71
CA MET A 1 -8.37 11.08 -3.42
C MET A 1 -7.50 9.92 -3.89
N GLN A 2 -7.40 8.85 -3.11
CA GLN A 2 -6.47 7.72 -3.35
C GLN A 2 -7.22 6.41 -3.59
N GLN A 3 -6.68 5.54 -4.44
CA GLN A 3 -7.18 4.17 -4.58
C GLN A 3 -6.71 3.30 -3.39
N CYS A 4 -7.21 2.06 -3.31
CA CYS A 4 -6.89 1.14 -2.22
C CYS A 4 -5.38 0.91 -2.06
N ALA A 5 -4.67 0.62 -3.15
CA ALA A 5 -3.22 0.44 -3.14
C ALA A 5 -2.46 1.73 -2.79
N ASP A 6 -2.87 2.87 -3.35
CA ASP A 6 -2.25 4.18 -3.10
C ASP A 6 -2.24 4.51 -1.61
N SER A 7 -3.33 4.17 -0.91
CA SER A 7 -3.46 4.44 0.52
C SER A 7 -2.47 3.61 1.35
N ALA A 8 -2.34 2.32 1.05
CA ALA A 8 -1.36 1.45 1.72
C ALA A 8 0.08 1.90 1.43
N LEU A 9 0.39 2.24 0.18
CA LEU A 9 1.69 2.77 -0.23
C LEU A 9 2.01 4.10 0.46
N ARG A 10 1.04 5.03 0.53
CA ARG A 10 1.20 6.32 1.19
C ARG A 10 1.51 6.16 2.67
N VAL A 11 0.71 5.38 3.41
CA VAL A 11 0.90 5.17 4.86
C VAL A 11 2.30 4.60 5.12
N ARG A 12 2.74 3.62 4.32
CA ARG A 12 4.09 3.06 4.40
C ARG A 12 5.17 4.12 4.13
N ALA A 13 5.03 4.87 3.05
CA ALA A 13 6.01 5.87 2.61
C ALA A 13 6.11 7.05 3.60
N GLU A 14 4.98 7.51 4.15
CA GLU A 14 4.95 8.56 5.18
C GLU A 14 5.58 8.09 6.48
N TRP A 15 5.31 6.85 6.91
CA TRP A 15 5.99 6.26 8.06
C TRP A 15 7.50 6.21 7.84
N GLN A 16 7.96 5.72 6.68
CA GLN A 16 9.40 5.68 6.35
C GLN A 16 10.03 7.08 6.39
N ARG A 17 9.38 8.06 5.76
CA ARG A 17 9.85 9.47 5.76
C ARG A 17 9.92 10.04 7.17
N ALA A 18 8.91 9.80 8.01
CA ALA A 18 8.89 10.25 9.41
C ALA A 18 9.98 9.59 10.28
N GLN A 19 10.37 8.36 9.94
CA GLN A 19 11.47 7.64 10.60
C GLN A 19 12.86 7.97 10.00
N GLY A 20 12.93 8.82 8.97
CA GLY A 20 14.19 9.11 8.27
C GLY A 20 14.74 7.92 7.47
N LEU A 21 13.89 6.94 7.15
CA LEU A 21 14.25 5.77 6.36
C LEU A 21 14.16 6.07 4.85
N PRO A 22 14.94 5.37 4.01
CA PRO A 22 14.81 5.49 2.56
C PRO A 22 13.40 5.12 2.09
N VAL A 23 12.80 5.99 1.27
CA VAL A 23 11.54 5.72 0.58
C VAL A 23 11.83 5.33 -0.86
N THR A 24 11.41 4.13 -1.25
CA THR A 24 11.41 3.67 -2.64
C THR A 24 10.13 2.89 -2.89
N MET A 25 9.30 3.39 -3.80
CA MET A 25 8.18 2.64 -4.35
C MET A 25 8.58 1.96 -5.65
N PHE A 26 7.79 1.01 -6.12
CA PHE A 26 8.01 0.28 -7.36
C PHE A 26 6.84 0.44 -8.31
N ALA A 27 7.17 0.71 -9.57
CA ALA A 27 6.19 0.71 -10.65
C ALA A 27 5.70 -0.72 -10.94
N THR A 28 4.58 -0.85 -11.64
CA THR A 28 4.07 -2.14 -12.13
C THR A 28 5.07 -2.84 -13.07
N SER A 29 5.97 -2.09 -13.73
CA SER A 29 7.10 -2.63 -14.49
C SER A 29 8.23 -3.23 -13.62
N GLY A 30 8.19 -3.00 -12.31
CA GLY A 30 9.25 -3.33 -11.36
C GLY A 30 10.36 -2.28 -11.26
N ASP A 31 10.27 -1.16 -11.99
CA ASP A 31 11.26 -0.09 -11.88
C ASP A 31 11.17 0.62 -10.51
N PRO A 32 12.31 0.89 -9.85
CA PRO A 32 12.33 1.59 -8.59
C PRO A 32 12.09 3.10 -8.79
N MET A 33 11.29 3.66 -7.90
CA MET A 33 10.95 5.07 -7.80
C MET A 33 11.47 5.66 -6.49
N PRO A 34 12.80 5.79 -6.26
CA PRO A 34 13.33 6.30 -5.00
C PRO A 34 13.05 7.80 -4.82
N TRP A 35 12.56 8.17 -3.63
CA TRP A 35 12.35 9.57 -3.25
C TRP A 35 13.63 10.41 -3.33
N SER A 36 14.79 9.82 -3.03
CA SER A 36 16.09 10.50 -3.05
C SER A 36 16.45 11.08 -4.42
N ARG A 37 16.11 10.40 -5.52
CA ARG A 37 16.31 10.92 -6.89
C ARG A 37 15.38 12.08 -7.20
N TRP A 38 14.14 12.01 -6.73
CA TRP A 38 13.19 13.11 -6.86
C TRP A 38 13.65 14.36 -6.10
N GLN A 39 14.13 14.18 -4.86
CA GLN A 39 14.73 15.25 -4.05
C GLN A 39 15.96 15.88 -4.74
N ALA A 40 16.74 15.08 -5.47
CA ALA A 40 17.88 15.55 -6.24
C ALA A 40 17.50 16.34 -7.52
N GLY A 41 16.21 16.47 -7.82
CA GLY A 41 15.69 17.21 -8.97
C GLY A 41 15.48 16.37 -10.22
N GLU A 42 15.53 15.03 -10.11
CA GLU A 42 15.17 14.14 -11.20
C GLU A 42 13.66 13.87 -11.23
N ARG A 43 13.12 13.60 -12.41
CA ARG A 43 11.73 13.18 -12.63
C ARG A 43 11.70 11.95 -13.53
N PHE A 44 10.74 11.06 -13.29
CA PHE A 44 10.55 9.87 -14.10
C PHE A 44 9.32 9.99 -15.00
N THR A 45 9.42 9.39 -16.18
CA THR A 45 8.32 9.22 -17.11
C THR A 45 8.42 7.84 -17.75
N ALA A 46 7.31 7.26 -18.17
CA ALA A 46 7.33 6.01 -18.94
C ALA A 46 7.97 6.22 -20.33
N ALA A 47 8.84 5.28 -20.72
CA ALA A 47 9.31 5.09 -22.09
C ALA A 47 9.21 3.60 -22.42
N GLY A 48 8.16 3.23 -23.16
CA GLY A 48 7.81 1.81 -23.35
C GLY A 48 7.36 1.18 -22.04
N ASN A 49 7.95 0.04 -21.67
CA ASN A 49 7.63 -0.67 -20.42
C ASN A 49 8.56 -0.32 -19.24
N LYS A 50 9.36 0.75 -19.36
CA LYS A 50 10.30 1.18 -18.32
C LYS A 50 10.11 2.63 -17.91
N LEU A 51 10.55 2.95 -16.72
CA LEU A 51 10.75 4.33 -16.29
C LEU A 51 12.11 4.87 -16.74
N VAL A 52 12.09 6.07 -17.33
CA VAL A 52 13.30 6.83 -17.64
C VAL A 52 13.33 8.07 -16.76
N TRP A 53 14.47 8.30 -16.15
CA TRP A 53 14.71 9.44 -15.28
C TRP A 53 15.47 10.54 -16.02
N ARG A 54 15.05 11.79 -15.80
CA ARG A 54 15.70 12.98 -16.36
C ARG A 54 15.80 14.06 -15.30
N GLY A 55 16.91 14.79 -15.31
CA GLY A 55 17.07 16.00 -14.48
C GLY A 55 16.21 17.16 -14.97
N GLY A 56 16.19 18.24 -14.20
CA GLY A 56 15.52 19.50 -14.56
C GLY A 56 14.34 19.88 -13.68
N GLY A 57 14.01 19.06 -12.67
CA GLY A 57 13.03 19.40 -11.65
C GLY A 57 13.60 20.24 -10.51
N ALA A 58 12.71 20.86 -9.73
CA ALA A 58 13.07 21.50 -8.48
C ALA A 58 13.65 20.48 -7.49
N LYS A 59 14.72 20.87 -6.79
CA LYS A 59 15.37 20.09 -5.73
C LYS A 59 14.73 20.39 -4.38
N GLY A 60 14.90 19.46 -3.43
CA GLY A 60 14.58 19.69 -2.02
C GLY A 60 13.43 18.84 -1.48
N ASP A 61 13.28 18.92 -0.17
CA ASP A 61 12.32 18.19 0.65
C ASP A 61 11.28 19.16 1.23
N THR A 62 10.32 19.53 0.39
CA THR A 62 9.15 20.33 0.79
C THR A 62 7.91 19.45 0.67
N ASP A 63 6.87 19.72 1.46
CA ASP A 63 5.61 18.96 1.39
C ASP A 63 4.97 19.00 0.00
N GLU A 64 5.07 20.12 -0.72
CA GLU A 64 4.62 20.20 -2.11
C GLU A 64 5.39 19.24 -3.04
N SER A 65 6.71 19.11 -2.84
CA SER A 65 7.54 18.17 -3.61
C SER A 65 7.21 16.73 -3.29
N TRP A 66 6.89 16.43 -2.03
CA TRP A 66 6.46 15.12 -1.57
C TRP A 66 5.13 14.71 -2.19
N GLU A 67 4.11 15.58 -2.15
CA GLU A 67 2.81 15.29 -2.76
C GLU A 67 2.92 15.10 -4.27
N ARG A 68 3.77 15.87 -4.97
CA ARG A 68 4.03 15.65 -6.41
C ARG A 68 4.71 14.31 -6.69
N TYR A 69 5.61 13.87 -5.81
CA TYR A 69 6.25 12.56 -5.93
C TYR A 69 5.24 11.43 -5.72
N LEU A 70 4.41 11.50 -4.68
CA LEU A 70 3.35 10.53 -4.42
C LEU A 70 2.38 10.44 -5.62
N ALA A 71 1.92 11.58 -6.13
CA ALA A 71 1.04 11.64 -7.29
C ALA A 71 1.67 11.00 -8.55
N ALA A 72 2.97 11.26 -8.79
CA ALA A 72 3.69 10.63 -9.90
C ALA A 72 3.86 9.12 -9.69
N ALA A 73 4.20 8.68 -8.47
CA ALA A 73 4.37 7.27 -8.16
C ALA A 73 3.06 6.48 -8.31
N PHE A 74 1.93 7.02 -7.85
CA PHE A 74 0.60 6.41 -7.98
C PHE A 74 0.09 6.32 -9.42
N THR A 75 0.73 7.01 -10.36
CA THR A 75 0.45 6.82 -11.80
C THR A 75 1.00 5.48 -12.32
N TYR A 76 2.02 4.92 -11.68
CA TYR A 76 2.71 3.71 -12.13
C TYR A 76 2.65 2.55 -11.15
N ALA A 77 2.33 2.81 -9.88
CA ALA A 77 2.14 1.82 -8.83
C ALA A 77 0.66 1.48 -8.63
N GLY A 78 0.38 0.29 -8.12
CA GLY A 78 -0.98 -0.19 -7.86
C GLY A 78 -0.96 -1.53 -7.13
N THR A 79 -2.07 -2.26 -7.11
CA THR A 79 -2.17 -3.56 -6.40
C THR A 79 -1.19 -4.59 -6.92
N LEU A 80 -0.88 -4.59 -8.23
CA LEU A 80 0.14 -5.45 -8.83
C LEU A 80 1.54 -5.15 -8.27
N SER A 81 1.98 -3.90 -8.28
CA SER A 81 3.31 -3.56 -7.75
C SER A 81 3.39 -3.75 -6.24
N LEU A 82 2.31 -3.41 -5.51
CA LEU A 82 2.17 -3.67 -4.08
C LEU A 82 2.35 -5.16 -3.76
N GLN A 83 1.69 -6.05 -4.50
CA GLN A 83 1.81 -7.49 -4.29
C GLN A 83 3.19 -8.04 -4.69
N HIS A 84 3.74 -7.64 -5.84
CA HIS A 84 4.94 -8.28 -6.39
C HIS A 84 6.26 -7.68 -5.89
N TYR A 85 6.33 -6.36 -5.72
CA TYR A 85 7.59 -5.66 -5.49
C TYR A 85 7.70 -5.06 -4.09
N GLU A 86 6.59 -4.61 -3.49
CA GLU A 86 6.61 -3.94 -2.18
C GLU A 86 6.52 -4.92 -1.01
N THR A 87 5.89 -6.08 -1.23
CA THR A 87 5.52 -7.01 -0.14
C THR A 87 5.92 -8.46 -0.41
N THR A 88 5.99 -9.25 0.66
CA THR A 88 6.22 -10.71 0.63
C THR A 88 5.10 -11.45 1.37
N PRO A 89 4.79 -12.71 1.02
CA PRO A 89 3.77 -13.48 1.74
C PRO A 89 4.01 -13.55 3.24
N ALA A 90 2.93 -13.56 4.02
CA ALA A 90 2.95 -13.73 5.47
C ALA A 90 1.86 -14.72 5.92
N THR A 91 1.99 -15.26 7.14
CA THR A 91 1.08 -16.31 7.67
C THR A 91 0.36 -15.93 8.96
N ASP A 92 0.91 -14.99 9.74
CA ASP A 92 0.31 -14.47 10.97
C ASP A 92 0.15 -12.95 10.83
N PRO A 93 -1.09 -12.44 10.87
CA PRO A 93 -1.37 -11.02 10.63
C PRO A 93 -0.84 -10.16 11.78
N ARG A 94 -0.31 -8.99 11.43
CA ARG A 94 0.19 -7.97 12.37
C ARG A 94 -0.21 -6.58 11.90
N PRO A 95 -0.24 -5.59 12.81
CA PRO A 95 -0.37 -4.20 12.41
C PRO A 95 0.70 -3.82 11.36
N GLY A 96 0.27 -3.15 10.30
CA GLY A 96 1.10 -2.77 9.15
C GLY A 96 1.22 -3.83 8.05
N ASP A 97 0.71 -5.05 8.24
CA ASP A 97 0.53 -6.00 7.14
C ASP A 97 -0.61 -5.56 6.22
N VAL A 98 -0.61 -6.08 4.99
CA VAL A 98 -1.64 -5.82 3.99
C VAL A 98 -2.25 -7.12 3.50
N LEU A 99 -3.55 -7.11 3.24
CA LEU A 99 -4.19 -8.11 2.39
C LEU A 99 -4.29 -7.50 1.00
N VAL A 100 -3.72 -8.15 0.00
CA VAL A 100 -3.69 -7.61 -1.37
C VAL A 100 -3.93 -8.68 -2.42
N VAL A 101 -4.89 -8.41 -3.29
CA VAL A 101 -5.15 -9.14 -4.52
C VAL A 101 -4.83 -8.22 -5.70
N GLY A 102 -3.71 -8.49 -6.35
CA GLY A 102 -3.18 -7.76 -7.49
C GLY A 102 -3.98 -7.99 -8.77
N GLY A 103 -4.26 -6.92 -9.50
CA GLY A 103 -4.99 -6.98 -10.76
C GLY A 103 -5.67 -5.68 -11.13
N SER A 104 -6.39 -5.70 -12.25
CA SER A 104 -7.28 -4.63 -12.68
C SER A 104 -8.63 -5.25 -13.09
N PRO A 105 -9.62 -5.33 -12.18
CA PRO A 105 -9.61 -4.74 -10.84
C PRO A 105 -8.76 -5.55 -9.84
N GLY A 106 -8.25 -4.88 -8.81
CA GLY A 106 -7.59 -5.48 -7.66
C GLY A 106 -7.96 -4.71 -6.39
N HIS A 107 -7.66 -5.27 -5.22
CA HIS A 107 -7.97 -4.63 -3.93
C HIS A 107 -6.87 -4.80 -2.90
N ALA A 108 -6.79 -3.84 -1.99
CA ALA A 108 -5.85 -3.87 -0.88
C ALA A 108 -6.47 -3.24 0.37
N VAL A 109 -6.27 -3.88 1.53
CA VAL A 109 -6.58 -3.32 2.84
C VAL A 109 -5.31 -3.36 3.71
N LEU A 110 -5.17 -2.37 4.59
CA LEU A 110 -4.11 -2.31 5.58
C LEU A 110 -4.66 -2.81 6.92
N ILE A 111 -3.92 -3.70 7.59
CA ILE A 111 -4.23 -4.13 8.94
C ILE A 111 -3.73 -3.05 9.91
N LEU A 112 -4.68 -2.43 10.61
CA LEU A 112 -4.42 -1.35 11.57
C LEU A 112 -4.13 -1.90 12.97
N GLU A 113 -4.87 -2.94 13.38
CA GLU A 113 -4.71 -3.59 14.68
C GLU A 113 -5.12 -5.06 14.63
N VAL A 114 -4.53 -5.88 15.51
CA VAL A 114 -4.81 -7.30 15.67
C VAL A 114 -5.15 -7.62 17.12
N ALA A 115 -6.36 -8.12 17.37
CA ALA A 115 -6.79 -8.59 18.68
C ALA A 115 -6.90 -10.12 18.70
N LYS A 116 -6.39 -10.76 19.76
CA LYS A 116 -6.49 -12.22 19.96
C LYS A 116 -7.39 -12.50 21.16
N ALA A 117 -8.50 -13.19 20.92
CA ALA A 117 -9.43 -13.59 21.97
C ALA A 117 -8.89 -14.80 22.76
N PRO A 118 -9.34 -15.01 24.02
CA PRO A 118 -8.92 -16.16 24.83
C PRO A 118 -9.25 -17.53 24.20
N ASP A 119 -10.25 -17.58 23.32
CA ASP A 119 -10.65 -18.77 22.58
C ASP A 119 -9.82 -19.02 21.31
N GLY A 120 -8.81 -18.18 21.05
CA GLY A 120 -7.91 -18.29 19.90
C GLY A 120 -8.37 -17.57 18.64
N ARG A 121 -9.56 -16.96 18.62
CA ARG A 121 -10.00 -16.15 17.48
C ARG A 121 -9.13 -14.92 17.30
N VAL A 122 -8.85 -14.59 16.05
CA VAL A 122 -8.09 -13.40 15.65
C VAL A 122 -9.06 -12.41 15.02
N TRP A 123 -9.03 -11.17 15.50
CA TRP A 123 -9.84 -10.06 15.02
C TRP A 123 -8.93 -8.98 14.45
N LEU A 124 -9.33 -8.39 13.32
CA LEU A 124 -8.59 -7.36 12.62
C LEU A 124 -9.39 -6.07 12.58
N LEU A 125 -8.73 -4.96 12.90
CA LEU A 125 -9.16 -3.64 12.49
C LEU A 125 -8.45 -3.34 11.18
N ILE A 126 -9.20 -2.96 10.15
CA ILE A 126 -8.64 -2.70 8.81
C ILE A 126 -8.98 -1.28 8.35
N GLY A 127 -8.13 -0.75 7.47
CA GLY A 127 -8.41 0.47 6.76
C GLY A 127 -8.16 0.34 5.27
N GLU A 128 -8.93 1.07 4.48
CA GLU A 128 -8.81 1.08 3.03
C GLU A 128 -9.10 2.47 2.43
N GLY A 129 -8.65 2.65 1.19
CA GLY A 129 -9.26 3.58 0.25
C GLY A 129 -10.14 2.77 -0.71
N TYR A 130 -11.13 3.40 -1.36
CA TYR A 130 -12.06 2.69 -2.25
C TYR A 130 -11.97 3.15 -3.71
N MET A 131 -12.75 2.53 -4.61
CA MET A 131 -12.98 2.98 -5.97
C MET A 131 -14.47 3.34 -6.17
N PRO A 132 -14.86 4.60 -6.47
CA PRO A 132 -14.02 5.78 -6.72
C PRO A 132 -13.13 6.13 -5.53
N ALA A 133 -11.98 6.75 -5.80
CA ALA A 133 -10.98 7.10 -4.81
C ALA A 133 -11.60 7.83 -3.61
N GLN A 134 -11.37 7.34 -2.39
CA GLN A 134 -11.87 7.94 -1.14
C GLN A 134 -10.70 8.35 -0.25
N SER A 135 -10.98 9.11 0.81
CA SER A 135 -10.02 9.25 1.91
C SER A 135 -9.85 7.90 2.58
N PHE A 136 -8.64 7.61 3.03
CA PHE A 136 -8.38 6.42 3.85
C PHE A 136 -9.30 6.45 5.08
N HIS A 137 -10.02 5.36 5.30
CA HIS A 137 -10.96 5.22 6.41
C HIS A 137 -10.86 3.83 7.02
N VAL A 138 -11.36 3.72 8.24
CA VAL A 138 -11.54 2.42 8.89
C VAL A 138 -12.79 1.77 8.28
N GLU A 139 -12.63 0.56 7.74
CA GLU A 139 -13.73 -0.23 7.23
C GLU A 139 -14.32 -1.07 8.36
N LEU A 140 -15.56 -0.74 8.75
CA LEU A 140 -16.17 -1.29 9.96
C LEU A 140 -16.68 -2.72 9.73
N GLY A 141 -16.10 -3.66 10.48
CA GLY A 141 -16.58 -5.04 10.52
C GLY A 141 -17.86 -5.21 11.35
N ALA A 142 -18.53 -6.35 11.14
CA ALA A 142 -19.82 -6.66 11.73
C ALA A 142 -19.82 -6.79 13.27
N HIS A 143 -18.65 -6.94 13.89
CA HIS A 143 -18.52 -7.09 15.34
C HIS A 143 -17.83 -5.87 15.95
N ASP A 144 -18.63 -4.85 16.30
CA ASP A 144 -18.14 -3.58 16.89
C ASP A 144 -17.01 -2.92 16.06
N GLY A 145 -17.08 -3.04 14.73
CA GLY A 145 -16.07 -2.50 13.82
C GLY A 145 -14.91 -3.46 13.49
N TRP A 146 -14.84 -4.64 14.11
CA TRP A 146 -13.78 -5.63 13.87
C TRP A 146 -14.20 -6.74 12.91
N TRP A 147 -13.22 -7.24 12.17
CA TRP A 147 -13.36 -8.35 11.23
C TRP A 147 -12.74 -9.63 11.80
N LEU A 148 -13.48 -10.75 11.74
CA LEU A 148 -12.93 -12.05 12.11
C LEU A 148 -11.97 -12.54 11.02
N TRP A 149 -10.74 -12.86 11.40
CA TRP A 149 -9.73 -13.40 10.51
C TRP A 149 -9.80 -14.92 10.42
N ASP A 150 -9.82 -15.44 9.19
CA ASP A 150 -9.61 -16.85 8.90
C ASP A 150 -8.29 -17.05 8.12
N PRO A 151 -7.39 -17.95 8.53
CA PRO A 151 -6.10 -18.13 7.86
C PRO A 151 -6.19 -18.75 6.45
N VAL A 152 -7.33 -19.34 6.09
CA VAL A 152 -7.59 -19.94 4.77
C VAL A 152 -8.51 -19.03 3.97
N ASP A 153 -9.71 -18.74 4.50
CA ASP A 153 -10.73 -17.94 3.83
C ASP A 153 -10.40 -16.43 3.84
N GLY A 154 -9.56 -15.97 4.77
CA GLY A 154 -9.18 -14.56 4.90
C GLY A 154 -10.35 -13.66 5.32
N LEU A 155 -10.53 -12.55 4.61
CA LEU A 155 -11.61 -11.59 4.85
C LEU A 155 -12.60 -11.55 3.68
N ARG A 156 -13.90 -11.49 4.02
CA ARG A 156 -15.00 -11.31 3.06
C ARG A 156 -15.67 -9.97 3.31
N LEU A 157 -15.24 -8.95 2.56
CA LEU A 157 -15.91 -7.65 2.50
C LEU A 157 -17.16 -7.75 1.62
N SER A 158 -18.03 -6.75 1.66
CA SER A 158 -19.29 -6.76 0.89
C SER A 158 -19.09 -6.94 -0.61
N HIS A 159 -17.94 -6.47 -1.15
CA HIS A 159 -17.63 -6.49 -2.58
C HIS A 159 -16.33 -7.23 -2.93
N TRP A 160 -15.58 -7.71 -1.94
CA TRP A 160 -14.26 -8.30 -2.14
C TRP A 160 -14.04 -9.53 -1.26
N HIS A 161 -13.46 -10.56 -1.85
CA HIS A 161 -12.89 -11.69 -1.12
C HIS A 161 -11.37 -11.58 -1.14
N LEU A 162 -10.78 -11.41 0.05
CA LEU A 162 -9.34 -11.34 0.27
C LEU A 162 -8.92 -12.65 0.96
N PRO A 163 -8.51 -13.70 0.22
CA PRO A 163 -8.21 -15.00 0.79
C PRO A 163 -7.03 -14.92 1.78
N GLY A 164 -6.89 -15.89 2.68
CA GLY A 164 -5.79 -15.91 3.65
C GLY A 164 -4.40 -15.84 3.01
N SER A 165 -4.26 -16.43 1.82
CA SER A 165 -3.05 -16.39 0.98
C SER A 165 -2.70 -15.01 0.42
N SER A 166 -3.62 -14.04 0.50
CA SER A 166 -3.39 -12.64 0.13
C SER A 166 -2.71 -11.82 1.23
N LEU A 167 -2.46 -12.40 2.42
CA LEU A 167 -1.76 -11.75 3.50
C LEU A 167 -0.28 -11.55 3.16
N ARG A 168 0.17 -10.31 3.25
CA ARG A 168 1.54 -9.92 2.90
C ARG A 168 2.07 -8.87 3.85
N ARG A 169 3.39 -8.81 3.92
CA ARG A 169 4.16 -7.87 4.74
C ARG A 169 5.05 -7.01 3.86
N PHE A 170 5.12 -5.72 4.14
CA PHE A 170 6.09 -4.84 3.48
C PHE A 170 7.52 -5.34 3.68
N LYS A 171 8.33 -5.25 2.63
CA LYS A 171 9.76 -5.56 2.72
C LYS A 171 10.46 -4.57 3.67
N GLY A 172 11.43 -5.10 4.42
CA GLY A 172 12.30 -4.36 5.34
C GLY A 172 13.32 -3.52 4.61
#